data_AF-A0A934GVF8-F1
#
_entry.id   AF-A0A934GVF8-F1
#
_cell.length_a   1.000
_cell.length_b   1.000
_cell.length_c   1.000
_cell.angle_alpha   90.00
_cell.angle_beta   90.00
_cell.angle_gamma   90.00
#
_symmetry.space_group_name_H-M   'P 1'
#
loop_
_entity.id
_entity.type
_entity.pdbx_description
1 polymer ?
#
loop_
_entity_poly.entity_id
_entity_poly.type
_entity_poly.pdbx_seq_one_letter_code
_entity_poly.pdbx_strand_id
1 'polypeptide(L)' 'MSDALLNGRRFRTLNVLNDFNREVLGIEVDAPLPALRVILALDHCALEWLSSAHPGR' A
#
# COMPACT_ATOMS: atom_id res chain seq x y z
N MET A 1 4.72 -5.95 5.50
CA MET A 1 5.03 -7.39 5.51
C MET A 1 6.41 -7.63 4.88
N SER A 2 7.07 -8.77 5.12
CA SER A 2 8.41 -9.10 4.61
C SER A 2 8.43 -10.49 4.01
N ASP A 3 9.20 -10.67 2.94
CA ASP A 3 9.52 -12.00 2.42
C ASP A 3 10.88 -11.98 1.68
N ALA A 4 11.29 -13.12 1.13
CA ALA A 4 12.51 -13.28 0.35
C ALA A 4 12.27 -14.05 -0.94
N LEU A 5 12.96 -13.64 -2.00
CA LEU A 5 13.04 -14.42 -3.24
C LEU A 5 13.86 -15.70 -3.01
N LEU A 6 13.77 -16.66 -3.92
CA LEU A 6 14.52 -17.93 -3.87
C LEU A 6 16.04 -17.73 -3.74
N ASN A 7 16.57 -16.61 -4.23
CA ASN A 7 18.00 -16.27 -4.12
C ASN A 7 18.36 -15.56 -2.79
N GLY A 8 17.44 -15.50 -1.83
CA GLY A 8 17.64 -14.88 -0.52
C GLY A 8 17.46 -13.36 -0.47
N ARG A 9 17.24 -12.69 -1.62
CA ARG A 9 17.01 -11.24 -1.63
C ARG A 9 15.66 -10.92 -0.98
N ARG A 10 15.71 -10.13 0.10
CA ARG A 10 14.51 -9.71 0.85
C ARG A 10 13.77 -8.58 0.14
N PHE A 11 12.46 -8.61 0.25
CA PHE A 11 11.57 -7.51 -0.15
C PHE A 11 10.53 -7.27 0.94
N ARG A 12 9.87 -6.12 0.84
CA ARG A 12 8.84 -5.65 1.74
C ARG A 12 7.61 -5.30 0.93
N THR A 13 6.45 -5.54 1.53
CA THR A 13 5.17 -5.08 1.00
C THR A 13 4.49 -4.14 1.99
N LEU A 14 3.92 -3.06 1.47
CA LEU A 14 2.92 -2.23 2.13
C LEU A 14 1.57 -2.58 1.52
N ASN A 15 0.67 -3.11 2.34
CA ASN A 15 -0.69 -3.40 1.94
C ASN A 15 -1.59 -2.35 2.60
N VAL A 16 -2.32 -1.57 1.80
CA VAL A 16 -3.32 -0.61 2.27
C VAL A 16 -4.68 -1.25 2.09
N LEU A 17 -5.38 -1.47 3.19
CA LEU A 17 -6.70 -2.09 3.18
C LEU A 17 -7.71 -1.19 3.87
N ASN A 18 -8.95 -1.26 3.42
CA ASN A 18 -10.09 -0.77 4.16
C ASN A 18 -10.37 -1.72 5.33
N ASP A 19 -10.46 -1.19 6.56
CA ASP A 19 -10.62 -2.04 7.74
C ASP A 19 -12.05 -2.62 7.89
N PHE A 20 -13.07 -1.98 7.31
CA PHE A 20 -14.46 -2.41 7.44
C PHE A 20 -14.80 -3.64 6.58
N ASN A 21 -14.48 -3.59 5.29
CA ASN A 21 -14.81 -4.65 4.33
C ASN A 21 -13.59 -5.47 3.88
N ARG A 22 -12.39 -5.18 4.41
CA ARG A 22 -11.11 -5.80 4.02
C ARG A 22 -10.79 -5.63 2.53
N GLU A 23 -11.35 -4.63 1.87
CA GLU A 23 -11.02 -4.30 0.49
C GLU A 23 -9.56 -3.84 0.38
N VAL A 24 -8.89 -4.31 -0.67
CA VAL A 24 -7.50 -3.92 -0.96
C VAL A 24 -7.53 -2.62 -1.76
N LEU A 25 -7.03 -1.55 -1.14
CA LEU A 25 -6.96 -0.22 -1.76
C LEU A 25 -5.65 -0.04 -2.54
N GLY A 26 -4.58 -0.72 -2.12
CA GLY A 26 -3.29 -0.65 -2.81
C GLY A 26 -2.25 -1.59 -2.21
N ILE A 27 -1.28 -1.99 -3.03
CA ILE A 27 -0.13 -2.78 -2.61
C ILE A 27 1.13 -2.17 -3.24
N GLU A 28 2.09 -1.78 -2.41
CA GLU A 28 3.42 -1.34 -2.85
C GLU A 28 4.46 -2.39 -2.45
N VAL A 29 5.40 -2.68 -3.35
CA VAL A 29 6.43 -3.70 -3.15
C VAL A 29 7.81 -3.11 -3.46
N ASP A 30 8.76 -3.25 -2.53
CA ASP A 30 10.12 -2.75 -2.75
C ASP A 30 11.17 -3.52 -1.90
N ALA A 31 12.45 -3.39 -2.25
CA ALA A 31 13.56 -4.18 -1.70
C ALA A 31 14.83 -3.32 -1.52
N PRO A 32 14.92 -2.44 -0.48
CA PRO A 32 14.03 -2.25 0.67
C PRO A 32 12.87 -1.30 0.38
N LEU A 33 11.87 -1.18 1.28
CA LEU A 33 10.78 -0.20 1.17
C LEU A 33 11.11 1.10 1.91
N PRO A 34 11.55 2.17 1.21
CA PRO A 34 11.91 3.44 1.82
C PRO A 34 10.67 4.23 2.23
N ALA A 35 10.81 5.11 3.22
CA ALA A 35 9.72 5.96 3.70
C ALA A 35 9.06 6.78 2.58
N LEU A 36 9.84 7.25 1.60
CA LEU A 36 9.31 8.00 0.45
C LEU A 36 8.31 7.17 -0.39
N ARG A 37 8.54 5.85 -0.55
CA ARG A 37 7.61 4.97 -1.26
C ARG A 37 6.32 4.77 -0.48
N VAL A 38 6.44 4.65 0.85
CA VAL A 38 5.27 4.60 1.74
C VAL A 38 4.43 5.87 1.62
N ILE A 39 5.05 7.05 1.70
CA ILE A 39 4.36 8.33 1.59
C ILE A 39 3.61 8.42 0.26
N LEU A 40 4.27 8.14 -0.86
CA LEU A 40 3.66 8.27 -2.18
C LEU A 40 2.53 7.25 -2.42
N ALA A 41 2.65 6.03 -1.90
CA ALA A 41 1.57 5.05 -1.96
C ALA A 41 0.34 5.50 -1.15
N LEU A 42 0.54 6.09 0.03
CA LEU A 42 -0.54 6.62 0.86
C LEU A 42 -1.19 7.87 0.26
N ASP A 43 -0.40 8.79 -0.29
CA ASP A 43 -0.90 9.98 -0.99
C ASP A 43 -1.77 9.58 -2.18
N HIS A 44 -1.34 8.58 -2.97
CA HIS A 44 -2.14 8.05 -4.07
C HIS A 44 -3.47 7.48 -3.60
N CYS A 45 -3.45 6.61 -2.57
CA CYS A 45 -4.68 6.05 -2.00
C CYS A 45 -5.63 7.15 -1.50
N ALA A 46 -5.09 8.20 -0.85
CA ALA A 46 -5.89 9.33 -0.36
C ALA A 46 -6.50 10.15 -1.51
N LEU A 47 -5.74 10.40 -2.58
CA LEU A 47 -6.24 11.12 -3.76
C LEU A 47 -7.33 10.34 -4.49
N GLU A 48 -7.17 9.02 -4.64
CA GLU A 48 -8.21 8.16 -5.21
C GLU A 48 -9.48 8.15 -4.33
N TRP A 49 -9.30 8.08 -3.02
CA TRP A 49 -10.41 8.14 -2.06
C TRP A 49 -11.19 9.46 -2.18
N LEU A 50 -10.49 10.59 -2.27
CA LEU A 50 -11.10 11.91 -2.45
C LEU A 50 -11.81 12.05 -3.82
N SER A 51 -11.22 11.48 -4.87
CA SER A 51 -11.72 11.59 -6.24
C SER A 51 -12.95 10.71 -6.51
N SER A 52 -13.09 9.61 -5.77
CA SER A 52 -14.15 8.61 -5.98
C SER A 52 -15.52 9.00 -5.41
N ALA A 53 -15.70 10.26 -4.96
CA ALA A 53 -16.95 10.79 -4.42
C ALA A 53 -17.58 9.84 -3.38
N HIS A 54 -16.86 9.56 -2.29
CA HIS A 54 -17.39 8.84 -1.14
C HIS A 54 -17.73 9.78 0.05
N PRO A 55 -18.72 10.70 -0.07
CA PRO A 55 -19.21 11.41 1.08
C PRO A 55 -20.14 10.47 1.88
N GLY A 56 -19.74 10.11 3.10
CA GLY A 56 -20.66 9.57 4.11
C GLY A 56 -20.76 8.04 4.21
N ARG A 57 -19.63 7.33 4.22
CA ARG A 57 -19.55 5.99 4.80
C ARG A 57 -18.69 6.00 6.05
#